data_AF-A0A9Q1DHG7-F1
#
_entry.id   AF-A0A9Q1DHG7-F1
#
_cell.length_a   1.000
_cell.length_b   1.000
_cell.length_c   1.000
_cell.angle_alpha   90.00
_cell.angle_beta   90.00
_cell.angle_gamma   90.00
#
_symmetry.space_group_name_H-M   'P 1'
#
loop_
_entity.id
_entity.type
_entity.pdbx_description
1 polymer ?
#
loop_
_entity_poly.entity_id
_entity_poly.type
_entity_poly.pdbx_seq_one_letter_code
_entity_poly.pdbx_strand_id
1 'polypeptide(L)'
;MELRRIQQEMESARAALDQLENGSPQEQHSFYKRMRLYSQNLLQCLGEKVVEINAVELDMCTLLSDQAEALLGRRREAVREESTHLQLQAWTLSERHFTDETKNILTKTRIEPPKTRTEPPKRKRDKTEGGHAHNAQLEVLGQRSGCVDEGLPKGDQPLPEEDAELCRRRDEILKEAENIFVDVHEDFSDVRNILSKFEEWRVLFPESYDNAYISLCLPKLLTPVIRHQLIGWNPLNS
;
A
#
# COMPACT_ATOMS: atom_id res chain seq x y z
N MET A 1 52.91 51.98 -10.38
CA MET A 1 51.80 52.64 -9.65
C MET A 1 50.46 52.20 -10.22
N GLU A 2 50.27 52.17 -11.54
CA GLU A 2 49.01 51.73 -12.17
C GLU A 2 48.61 50.28 -11.86
N LEU A 3 49.56 49.34 -11.81
CA LEU A 3 49.25 47.94 -11.53
C LEU A 3 48.56 47.73 -10.16
N ARG A 4 48.99 48.47 -9.14
CA ARG A 4 48.38 48.43 -7.80
C ARG A 4 46.99 49.06 -7.79
N ARG A 5 46.79 50.11 -8.58
CA ARG A 5 45.48 50.76 -8.74
C ARG A 5 44.49 49.82 -9.42
N ILE A 6 44.91 49.12 -10.48
CA ILE A 6 44.08 48.12 -11.18
C ILE A 6 43.74 46.94 -10.25
N GLN A 7 44.68 46.48 -9.42
CA GLN A 7 44.40 45.45 -8.40
C GLN A 7 43.37 45.92 -7.37
N GLN A 8 43.50 47.14 -6.85
CA GLN A 8 42.54 47.71 -5.91
C GLN A 8 41.13 47.84 -6.51
N GLU A 9 41.05 48.30 -7.76
CA GLU A 9 39.78 48.42 -8.49
C GLU A 9 39.17 47.03 -8.74
N MET A 10 39.97 46.02 -9.11
CA MET A 10 39.53 44.62 -9.22
C MET A 10 39.01 44.04 -7.90
N GLU A 11 39.69 44.30 -6.78
CA GLU A 11 39.26 43.84 -5.46
C GLU A 11 37.97 44.52 -5.01
N SER A 12 37.83 45.83 -5.26
CA SER A 12 36.58 46.55 -4.98
C SER A 12 35.42 46.08 -5.84
N ALA A 13 35.67 45.77 -7.12
CA ALA A 13 34.67 45.25 -8.04
C ALA A 13 34.25 43.83 -7.64
N ARG A 14 35.19 42.99 -7.20
CA ARG A 14 34.88 41.66 -6.62
C ARG A 14 34.05 41.78 -5.35
N ALA A 15 34.43 42.63 -4.41
CA ALA A 15 33.66 42.83 -3.18
C ALA A 15 32.24 43.37 -3.45
N ALA A 16 32.09 44.23 -4.46
CA ALA A 16 30.78 44.71 -4.90
C ALA A 16 29.97 43.60 -5.60
N LEU A 17 30.64 42.73 -6.38
CA LEU A 17 30.01 41.56 -7.00
C LEU A 17 29.51 40.60 -5.92
N ASP A 18 30.34 40.27 -4.93
CA ASP A 18 29.96 39.40 -3.81
C ASP A 18 28.77 39.98 -3.03
N GLN A 19 28.71 41.30 -2.84
CA GLN A 19 27.57 41.96 -2.18
C GLN A 19 26.28 41.92 -3.02
N LEU A 20 26.41 41.95 -4.34
CA LEU A 20 25.27 41.82 -5.26
C LEU A 20 24.82 40.36 -5.40
N GLU A 21 25.76 39.42 -5.43
CA GLU A 21 25.55 37.99 -5.62
C GLU A 21 24.90 37.34 -4.39
N ASN A 22 25.25 37.80 -3.19
CA ASN A 22 24.59 37.38 -1.95
C ASN A 22 23.16 37.97 -1.77
N GLY A 23 22.72 38.86 -2.65
CA GLY A 23 21.46 39.60 -2.51
C GLY A 23 21.49 40.58 -1.34
N SER A 24 20.64 41.62 -1.39
CA SER A 24 20.55 42.55 -0.26
C SER A 24 20.04 41.80 0.98
N PRO A 25 20.56 42.06 2.20
CA PRO A 25 20.02 41.49 3.43
C PRO A 25 18.50 41.65 3.55
N GLN A 26 17.96 42.77 3.01
CA GLN A 26 16.53 43.03 2.96
C GLN A 26 15.76 42.04 2.07
N GLU A 27 16.33 41.62 0.94
CA GLU A 27 15.74 40.65 0.01
C GLU A 27 15.74 39.24 0.60
N GLN A 28 16.83 38.85 1.26
CA GLN A 28 16.91 37.60 2.02
C GLN A 28 15.87 37.57 3.15
N HIS A 29 15.75 38.64 3.94
CA HIS A 29 14.71 38.75 4.97
C HIS A 29 13.30 38.68 4.40
N SER A 30 13.07 39.31 3.25
CA SER A 30 11.81 39.22 2.50
C SER A 30 11.50 37.78 2.06
N PHE A 31 12.50 37.08 1.53
CA PHE A 31 12.39 35.67 1.15
C PHE A 31 11.94 34.82 2.35
N TYR A 32 12.68 34.84 3.47
CA TYR A 32 12.34 34.02 4.63
C TYR A 32 10.95 34.34 5.20
N LYS A 33 10.53 35.61 5.19
CA LYS A 33 9.18 36.00 5.62
C LYS A 33 8.10 35.42 4.71
N ARG A 34 8.25 35.57 3.39
CA ARG A 34 7.29 35.06 2.39
C ARG A 34 7.20 33.54 2.43
N MET A 35 8.35 32.88 2.40
CA MET A 35 8.46 31.42 2.47
C MET A 35 7.84 30.87 3.76
N ARG A 36 8.14 31.50 4.91
CA ARG A 36 7.54 31.11 6.19
C ARG A 36 6.03 31.26 6.19
N LEU A 37 5.50 32.39 5.74
CA LEU A 37 4.05 32.61 5.71
C LEU A 37 3.34 31.58 4.82
N TYR A 38 3.86 31.36 3.61
CA TYR A 38 3.29 30.39 2.68
C TYR A 38 3.33 28.96 3.25
N SER A 39 4.48 28.52 3.76
CA SER A 39 4.63 27.18 4.33
C SER A 39 3.76 26.96 5.57
N GLN A 40 3.58 27.99 6.41
CA GLN A 40 2.65 27.93 7.55
C GLN A 40 1.19 27.77 7.08
N ASN A 41 0.76 28.56 6.10
CA ASN A 41 -0.59 28.46 5.55
C ASN A 41 -0.83 27.09 4.89
N LEU A 42 0.15 26.60 4.12
CA LEU A 42 0.09 25.29 3.49
C LEU A 42 0.02 24.18 4.53
N LEU A 43 0.88 24.20 5.56
CA LEU A 43 0.89 23.21 6.63
C LEU A 43 -0.41 23.23 7.43
N GLN A 44 -0.96 24.40 7.71
CA GLN A 44 -2.24 24.51 8.40
C GLN A 44 -3.37 23.92 7.55
N CYS A 45 -3.47 24.32 6.28
CA CYS A 45 -4.46 23.81 5.35
C CYS A 45 -4.37 22.29 5.19
N LEU A 46 -3.18 21.76 4.88
CA LEU A 46 -2.99 20.32 4.73
C LEU A 46 -3.17 19.57 6.06
N GLY A 47 -2.87 20.21 7.19
CA GLY A 47 -3.09 19.66 8.53
C GLY A 47 -4.58 19.47 8.85
N GLU A 48 -5.44 20.36 8.36
CA GLU A 48 -6.90 20.20 8.46
C GLU A 48 -7.37 19.09 7.50
N LYS A 49 -6.95 19.16 6.23
CA LYS A 49 -7.38 18.20 5.19
C LYS A 49 -6.88 16.77 5.39
N VAL A 50 -5.77 16.55 6.09
CA VAL A 50 -5.25 15.19 6.33
C VAL A 50 -6.24 14.33 7.13
N VAL A 51 -7.08 14.94 7.97
CA VAL A 51 -8.09 14.21 8.74
C VAL A 51 -9.15 13.63 7.80
N GLU A 52 -9.62 14.43 6.84
CA GLU A 52 -10.58 14.02 5.82
C GLU A 52 -9.96 12.97 4.87
N ILE A 53 -8.71 13.18 4.44
CA ILE A 53 -7.97 12.22 3.61
C ILE A 53 -7.85 10.87 4.31
N ASN A 54 -7.44 10.85 5.59
CA ASN A 54 -7.32 9.61 6.36
C ASN A 54 -8.65 8.85 6.46
N ALA A 55 -9.78 9.56 6.56
CA ALA A 55 -11.09 8.93 6.65
C ALA A 55 -11.48 8.24 5.33
N VAL A 56 -11.35 8.95 4.22
CA VAL A 56 -11.65 8.40 2.88
C VAL A 56 -10.69 7.28 2.49
N GLU A 57 -9.40 7.41 2.82
CA GLU A 57 -8.43 6.32 2.64
C GLU A 57 -8.79 5.08 3.45
N LEU A 58 -9.21 5.25 4.70
CA LEU A 58 -9.66 4.14 5.53
C LEU A 58 -10.88 3.46 4.92
N ASP A 59 -11.87 4.23 4.45
CA ASP A 59 -13.06 3.70 3.78
C ASP A 59 -12.73 2.92 2.49
N MET A 60 -11.78 3.42 1.69
CA MET A 60 -11.31 2.69 0.51
C MET A 60 -10.56 1.40 0.91
N CYS A 61 -9.70 1.48 1.92
CA CYS A 61 -8.93 0.33 2.40
C CYS A 61 -9.84 -0.77 2.96
N THR A 62 -10.87 -0.40 3.73
CA THR A 62 -11.85 -1.37 4.27
C THR A 62 -12.64 -2.01 3.15
N LEU A 63 -13.16 -1.23 2.19
CA LEU A 63 -13.88 -1.77 1.03
C LEU A 63 -13.06 -2.82 0.25
N LEU A 64 -11.81 -2.50 -0.06
CA LEU A 64 -10.93 -3.42 -0.80
C LEU A 64 -10.52 -4.63 0.05
N SER A 65 -10.35 -4.46 1.36
CA SER A 65 -10.05 -5.56 2.28
C SER A 65 -11.23 -6.52 2.39
N ASP A 66 -12.45 -6.01 2.53
CA ASP A 66 -13.68 -6.80 2.59
C ASP A 66 -13.88 -7.61 1.30
N GLN A 67 -13.62 -6.99 0.13
CA GLN A 67 -13.63 -7.69 -1.15
C GLN A 67 -12.62 -8.83 -1.20
N ALA A 68 -11.37 -8.57 -0.76
CA ALA A 68 -10.33 -9.59 -0.74
C ALA A 68 -10.67 -10.75 0.21
N GLU A 69 -11.23 -10.45 1.39
CA GLU A 69 -11.68 -11.45 2.35
C GLU A 69 -12.84 -12.29 1.82
N ALA A 70 -13.81 -11.67 1.14
CA ALA A 70 -14.92 -12.38 0.52
C ALA A 70 -14.42 -13.36 -0.57
N LEU A 71 -13.52 -12.91 -1.44
CA LEU A 71 -12.90 -13.75 -2.47
C LEU A 71 -12.11 -14.92 -1.86
N LEU A 72 -11.29 -14.65 -0.84
CA LEU A 72 -10.55 -15.69 -0.13
C LEU A 72 -11.48 -16.67 0.60
N GLY A 73 -12.58 -16.18 1.15
CA GLY A 73 -13.63 -16.99 1.78
C GLY A 73 -14.22 -18.01 0.80
N ARG A 74 -14.64 -17.53 -0.38
CA ARG A 74 -15.16 -18.36 -1.47
C ARG A 74 -14.16 -19.43 -1.89
N ARG A 75 -12.91 -19.02 -2.16
CA ARG A 75 -11.86 -19.95 -2.58
C ARG A 75 -11.61 -21.05 -1.53
N ARG A 76 -11.60 -20.68 -0.25
CA ARG A 76 -11.44 -21.65 0.85
C ARG A 76 -12.62 -22.62 0.94
N GLU A 77 -13.83 -22.15 0.65
CA GLU A 77 -15.03 -22.98 0.63
C GLU A 77 -15.04 -23.93 -0.57
N ALA A 78 -14.75 -23.45 -1.77
CA ALA A 78 -14.64 -24.28 -2.97
C ALA A 78 -13.61 -25.41 -2.80
N VAL A 79 -12.42 -25.09 -2.27
CA VAL A 79 -11.38 -26.10 -1.96
C VAL A 79 -11.85 -27.09 -0.89
N ARG A 80 -12.63 -26.64 0.09
CA ARG A 80 -13.19 -27.53 1.13
C ARG A 80 -14.22 -28.49 0.53
N GLU A 81 -15.12 -28.00 -0.32
CA GLU A 81 -16.13 -28.80 -1.00
C GLU A 81 -15.52 -29.83 -1.95
N GLU A 82 -14.49 -29.44 -2.71
CA GLU A 82 -13.77 -30.37 -3.58
C GLU A 82 -13.07 -31.47 -2.75
N SER A 83 -12.44 -31.09 -1.64
CA SER A 83 -11.79 -32.03 -0.71
C SER A 83 -12.79 -33.01 -0.08
N THR A 84 -13.94 -32.53 0.39
CA THR A 84 -14.98 -33.41 0.96
C THR A 84 -15.57 -34.35 -0.10
N HIS A 85 -15.78 -33.85 -1.31
CA HIS A 85 -16.24 -34.67 -2.44
C HIS A 85 -15.25 -35.80 -2.77
N LEU A 86 -13.95 -35.50 -2.85
CA LEU A 86 -12.90 -36.51 -3.07
C LEU A 86 -12.81 -37.51 -1.92
N GLN A 87 -12.95 -37.07 -0.67
CA GLN A 87 -12.98 -37.97 0.49
C GLN A 87 -14.18 -38.93 0.43
N LEU A 88 -15.37 -38.46 0.06
CA LEU A 88 -16.55 -39.29 -0.12
C LEU A 88 -16.38 -40.28 -1.28
N GLN A 89 -15.79 -39.85 -2.39
CA GLN A 89 -15.47 -40.75 -3.51
C GLN A 89 -14.47 -41.84 -3.10
N ALA A 90 -13.39 -41.48 -2.39
CA ALA A 90 -12.42 -42.44 -1.89
C ALA A 90 -13.06 -43.42 -0.89
N TRP A 91 -13.93 -42.92 0.00
CA TRP A 91 -14.68 -43.74 0.94
C TRP A 91 -15.61 -44.73 0.24
N THR A 92 -16.41 -44.29 -0.74
CA THR A 92 -17.31 -45.16 -1.52
C THR A 92 -16.55 -46.20 -2.38
N LEU A 93 -15.39 -45.85 -2.92
CA LEU A 93 -14.52 -46.82 -3.61
C LEU A 93 -13.97 -47.89 -2.67
N SER A 94 -13.57 -47.51 -1.46
CA SER A 94 -13.13 -48.43 -0.40
C SER A 94 -14.26 -49.39 0.02
N GLU A 95 -15.51 -48.90 0.13
CA GLU A 95 -16.69 -49.73 0.41
C GLU A 95 -17.02 -50.71 -0.71
N ARG A 96 -16.87 -50.30 -1.98
CA ARG A 96 -17.02 -51.21 -3.13
C ARG A 96 -15.95 -52.30 -3.13
N HIS A 97 -14.72 -51.98 -2.73
CA HIS A 97 -13.65 -52.97 -2.52
C HIS A 97 -13.91 -53.91 -1.32
N PHE A 98 -14.76 -53.51 -0.36
CA PHE A 98 -15.17 -54.35 0.78
C PHE A 98 -16.26 -55.36 0.43
N THR A 99 -16.92 -55.22 -0.72
CA THR A 99 -18.01 -56.11 -1.17
C THR A 99 -17.60 -57.07 -2.29
N ASP A 100 -16.43 -56.86 -2.92
CA ASP A 100 -15.88 -57.75 -3.95
C ASP A 100 -14.92 -58.83 -3.37
N GLU A 101 -14.45 -58.66 -2.12
CA GLU A 101 -13.62 -59.64 -1.42
C GLU A 101 -14.35 -60.20 -0.20
N THR A 102 -15.29 -61.12 -0.43
CA THR A 102 -15.62 -62.07 0.63
C THR A 102 -14.45 -63.04 0.83
N LYS A 103 -13.95 -63.09 2.07
CA LYS A 103 -13.12 -64.14 2.70
C LYS A 103 -11.61 -64.12 2.44
N ASN A 104 -10.88 -63.17 3.02
CA ASN A 104 -9.77 -63.53 3.93
C ASN A 104 -9.25 -62.28 4.66
N ILE A 105 -8.78 -62.46 5.90
CA ILE A 105 -8.04 -61.45 6.67
C ILE A 105 -8.92 -60.37 7.33
N LEU A 106 -9.81 -60.84 8.21
CA LEU A 106 -10.04 -60.14 9.47
C LEU A 106 -8.72 -60.12 10.25
N THR A 107 -8.09 -58.95 10.42
CA THR A 107 -7.63 -58.46 11.73
C THR A 107 -6.77 -57.19 11.58
N LYS A 108 -7.09 -56.18 12.41
CA LYS A 108 -6.32 -54.98 12.76
C LYS A 108 -6.45 -53.76 11.82
N THR A 109 -7.53 -53.00 11.99
CA THR A 109 -7.47 -51.70 12.70
C THR A 109 -8.88 -51.15 12.86
N ARG A 110 -9.38 -51.19 14.10
CA ARG A 110 -10.64 -50.57 14.51
C ARG A 110 -10.37 -49.07 14.64
N ILE A 111 -10.85 -48.25 13.71
CA ILE A 111 -10.90 -46.80 13.86
C ILE A 111 -12.25 -46.47 14.51
N GLU A 112 -12.23 -45.95 15.73
CA GLU A 112 -13.42 -45.50 16.45
C GLU A 112 -13.95 -44.16 15.88
N PRO A 113 -15.27 -43.90 15.93
CA PRO A 113 -15.85 -42.66 15.44
C PRO A 113 -15.51 -41.46 16.35
N PRO A 114 -15.43 -40.22 15.82
CA PRO A 114 -14.99 -39.06 16.59
C PRO A 114 -16.09 -38.60 17.55
N LYS A 115 -15.77 -38.55 18.85
CA LYS A 115 -16.63 -37.94 19.88
C LYS A 115 -16.47 -36.43 19.86
N THR A 116 -17.58 -35.71 19.73
CA THR A 116 -17.71 -34.27 20.01
C THR A 116 -17.20 -33.96 21.41
N ARG A 117 -16.18 -33.10 21.53
CA ARG A 117 -15.70 -32.61 22.82
C ARG A 117 -15.81 -31.10 22.88
N THR A 118 -16.84 -30.67 23.60
CA THR A 118 -16.97 -29.37 24.24
C THR A 118 -15.87 -29.21 25.30
N GLU A 119 -15.40 -27.96 25.40
CA GLU A 119 -14.59 -27.33 26.46
C GLU A 119 -13.04 -27.29 26.35
N PRO A 120 -12.42 -26.11 26.61
CA PRO A 120 -10.98 -25.88 26.42
C PRO A 120 -10.17 -26.03 27.72
N PRO A 121 -8.92 -26.51 27.69
CA PRO A 121 -7.96 -26.27 28.76
C PRO A 121 -6.91 -25.23 28.39
N LYS A 122 -6.66 -24.37 29.37
CA LYS A 122 -5.77 -23.20 29.43
C LYS A 122 -4.32 -23.56 29.07
N ARG A 123 -3.73 -22.81 28.12
CA ARG A 123 -2.30 -22.88 27.79
C ARG A 123 -1.49 -22.04 28.79
N LYS A 124 -0.66 -22.69 29.60
CA LYS A 124 0.52 -22.06 30.21
C LYS A 124 1.66 -22.14 29.20
N ARG A 125 2.27 -20.97 28.94
CA ARG A 125 3.51 -20.80 28.19
C ARG A 125 4.63 -21.54 28.91
N ASP A 126 5.42 -22.30 28.16
CA ASP A 126 6.86 -22.31 28.41
C ASP A 126 7.65 -22.47 27.11
N LYS A 127 8.81 -21.82 27.09
CA LYS A 127 9.72 -21.68 25.95
C LYS A 127 10.84 -22.72 26.09
N THR A 128 11.13 -23.52 25.07
CA THR A 128 12.52 -23.98 24.82
C THR A 128 12.73 -24.40 23.36
N GLU A 129 13.91 -24.06 22.87
CA GLU A 129 14.46 -24.20 21.52
C GLU A 129 14.96 -25.62 21.24
N GLY A 130 15.16 -25.96 19.95
CA GLY A 130 16.06 -27.07 19.58
C GLY A 130 15.71 -27.87 18.32
N GLY A 131 16.18 -27.39 17.17
CA GLY A 131 17.07 -28.14 16.26
C GLY A 131 16.63 -29.44 15.54
N HIS A 132 16.91 -29.41 14.22
CA HIS A 132 17.39 -30.49 13.34
C HIS A 132 16.38 -31.32 12.51
N ALA A 133 16.30 -30.89 11.24
CA ALA A 133 16.35 -31.65 9.98
C ALA A 133 16.31 -33.19 9.99
N HIS A 134 15.39 -33.76 9.20
CA HIS A 134 15.71 -34.93 8.37
C HIS A 134 15.00 -34.84 7.02
N ASN A 135 15.80 -35.03 5.97
CA ASN A 135 15.46 -34.99 4.55
C ASN A 135 15.10 -36.41 4.08
N ALA A 136 14.40 -36.48 2.95
CA ALA A 136 14.59 -37.43 1.84
C ALA A 136 13.40 -38.33 1.44
N GLN A 137 13.01 -38.12 0.17
CA GLN A 137 12.71 -39.12 -0.85
C GLN A 137 11.36 -39.86 -0.81
N LEU A 138 10.48 -39.57 -1.78
CA LEU A 138 10.31 -40.41 -2.97
C LEU A 138 9.45 -39.70 -4.02
N GLU A 139 10.09 -39.32 -5.13
CA GLU A 139 9.44 -39.08 -6.42
C GLU A 139 9.14 -40.42 -7.12
N VAL A 140 8.26 -40.33 -8.13
CA VAL A 140 7.94 -41.26 -9.22
C VAL A 140 6.48 -41.75 -9.15
N LEU A 141 5.62 -41.08 -9.94
CA LEU A 141 4.98 -41.65 -11.14
C LEU A 141 4.31 -40.51 -11.91
N GLY A 142 4.83 -40.22 -13.10
CA GLY A 142 4.33 -39.18 -14.00
C GLY A 142 3.38 -39.70 -15.08
N GLN A 143 2.72 -38.71 -15.72
CA GLN A 143 1.94 -38.73 -16.97
C GLN A 143 0.48 -39.20 -16.80
N ARG A 144 -0.55 -38.46 -17.23
CA ARG A 144 -0.69 -37.64 -18.46
C ARG A 144 -1.96 -36.75 -18.39
N SER A 145 -1.91 -35.64 -19.14
CA SER A 145 -3.03 -35.02 -19.89
C SER A 145 -3.68 -33.74 -19.33
N GLY A 146 -3.61 -32.68 -20.15
CA GLY A 146 -4.59 -31.60 -20.18
C GLY A 146 -4.13 -30.29 -19.54
N CYS A 147 -3.45 -29.44 -20.30
CA CYS A 147 -3.46 -28.01 -20.08
C CYS A 147 -4.89 -27.51 -20.33
N VAL A 148 -5.70 -27.50 -19.26
CA VAL A 148 -6.96 -26.74 -19.24
C VAL A 148 -6.56 -25.35 -18.76
N ASP A 149 -6.78 -24.39 -19.63
CA ASP A 149 -6.81 -22.95 -19.38
C ASP A 149 -7.21 -22.65 -17.92
N GLU A 150 -6.24 -22.20 -17.10
CA GLU A 150 -6.47 -21.83 -15.70
C GLU A 150 -7.18 -20.47 -15.63
N GLY A 151 -8.41 -20.43 -16.15
CA GLY A 151 -9.41 -19.52 -15.63
C GLY A 151 -9.79 -19.98 -14.22
N LEU A 152 -9.91 -19.04 -13.28
CA LEU A 152 -10.49 -19.30 -11.96
C LEU A 152 -11.75 -20.18 -12.11
N PRO A 153 -11.90 -21.28 -11.34
CA PRO A 153 -13.11 -22.08 -11.42
C PRO A 153 -14.33 -21.20 -11.20
N LYS A 154 -15.39 -21.39 -12.00
CA LYS A 154 -16.59 -20.51 -12.06
C LYS A 154 -17.23 -20.19 -10.70
N GLY A 155 -16.98 -20.98 -9.66
CA GLY A 155 -17.44 -20.72 -8.28
C GLY A 155 -16.65 -19.64 -7.53
N ASP A 156 -15.51 -19.19 -8.05
CA ASP A 156 -14.64 -18.22 -7.40
C ASP A 156 -14.88 -16.76 -7.86
N GLN A 157 -15.73 -16.53 -8.86
CA GLN A 157 -16.07 -15.17 -9.30
C GLN A 157 -17.13 -14.51 -8.39
N PRO A 158 -17.01 -13.19 -8.12
CA PRO A 158 -18.09 -12.43 -7.50
C PRO A 158 -19.40 -12.54 -8.28
N LEU A 159 -20.52 -12.41 -7.58
CA LEU A 159 -21.82 -12.30 -8.26
C LEU A 159 -21.92 -10.90 -8.89
N PRO A 160 -22.57 -10.75 -10.06
CA PRO A 160 -22.69 -9.44 -10.73
C PRO A 160 -23.34 -8.35 -9.86
N GLU A 161 -24.22 -8.72 -8.94
CA GLU A 161 -24.85 -7.81 -8.00
C GLU A 161 -23.87 -7.28 -6.94
N GLU A 162 -22.94 -8.13 -6.47
CA GLU A 162 -21.90 -7.73 -5.53
C GLU A 162 -20.88 -6.81 -6.19
N ASP A 163 -20.48 -7.12 -7.43
CA ASP A 163 -19.59 -6.25 -8.20
C ASP A 163 -20.23 -4.87 -8.45
N ALA A 164 -21.53 -4.82 -8.70
CA ALA A 164 -22.26 -3.56 -8.86
C ALA A 164 -22.29 -2.74 -7.56
N GLU A 165 -22.52 -3.39 -6.41
CA GLU A 165 -22.50 -2.74 -5.10
C GLU A 165 -21.10 -2.23 -4.72
N LEU A 166 -20.05 -3.03 -4.98
CA LEU A 166 -18.66 -2.63 -4.78
C LEU A 166 -18.30 -1.42 -5.65
N CYS A 167 -18.69 -1.41 -6.93
CA CYS A 167 -18.50 -0.26 -7.81
C CYS A 167 -19.22 0.98 -7.27
N ARG A 168 -20.49 0.85 -6.87
CA ARG A 168 -21.27 1.94 -6.29
C ARG A 168 -20.57 2.52 -5.06
N ARG A 169 -20.14 1.67 -4.13
CA ARG A 169 -19.50 2.12 -2.88
C ARG A 169 -18.16 2.79 -3.14
N ARG A 170 -17.38 2.25 -4.09
CA ARG A 170 -16.13 2.88 -4.55
C ARG A 170 -16.40 4.28 -5.11
N ASP A 171 -17.41 4.43 -5.98
CA ASP A 171 -17.75 5.72 -6.59
C ASP A 171 -18.21 6.75 -5.55
N GLU A 172 -18.96 6.32 -4.53
CA GLU A 172 -19.32 7.17 -3.38
C GLU A 172 -18.08 7.70 -2.64
N ILE A 173 -17.10 6.83 -2.37
CA ILE A 173 -15.85 7.20 -1.69
C ILE A 173 -15.02 8.17 -2.56
N LEU A 174 -14.93 7.91 -3.87
CA LEU A 174 -14.20 8.79 -4.80
C LEU A 174 -14.85 10.16 -4.90
N LYS A 175 -16.18 10.23 -4.94
CA LYS A 175 -16.91 11.50 -4.93
C LYS A 175 -16.67 12.29 -3.66
N GLU A 176 -16.58 11.62 -2.51
CA GLU A 176 -16.21 12.27 -1.25
C GLU A 176 -14.77 12.77 -1.31
N ALA A 177 -13.84 11.97 -1.84
CA ALA A 177 -12.45 12.37 -2.05
C ALA A 177 -12.33 13.65 -2.88
N GLU A 178 -13.09 13.76 -3.97
CA GLU A 178 -13.10 14.94 -4.85
C GLU A 178 -13.51 16.23 -4.11
N ASN A 179 -14.35 16.12 -3.07
CA ASN A 179 -14.84 17.28 -2.32
C ASN A 179 -13.83 17.83 -1.30
N ILE A 180 -12.80 17.06 -0.90
CA ILE A 180 -11.87 17.42 0.18
C ILE A 180 -11.20 18.77 -0.05
N PHE A 181 -10.86 19.11 -1.30
CA PHE A 181 -10.12 20.34 -1.64
C PHE A 181 -10.97 21.41 -2.36
N VAL A 182 -12.29 21.24 -2.48
CA VAL A 182 -13.17 22.17 -3.21
C VAL A 182 -13.13 23.60 -2.64
N ASP A 183 -12.96 23.71 -1.33
CA ASP A 183 -12.88 24.99 -0.61
C ASP A 183 -11.45 25.54 -0.49
N VAL A 184 -10.45 24.82 -1.03
CA VAL A 184 -9.03 25.16 -0.91
C VAL A 184 -8.53 25.83 -2.19
N HIS A 185 -7.78 26.91 -2.02
CA HIS A 185 -7.14 27.60 -3.14
C HIS A 185 -6.10 26.70 -3.83
N GLU A 186 -6.04 26.74 -5.16
CA GLU A 186 -5.21 25.85 -6.00
C GLU A 186 -3.71 25.90 -5.65
N ASP A 187 -3.23 27.03 -5.11
CA ASP A 187 -1.86 27.20 -4.61
C ASP A 187 -1.49 26.26 -3.45
N PHE A 188 -2.49 25.64 -2.80
CA PHE A 188 -2.31 24.74 -1.65
C PHE A 188 -2.85 23.34 -1.88
N SER A 189 -3.54 23.08 -3.00
CA SER A 189 -4.15 21.77 -3.30
C SER A 189 -3.55 21.06 -4.53
N ASP A 190 -2.91 21.77 -5.48
CA ASP A 190 -2.23 21.13 -6.62
C ASP A 190 -0.70 21.04 -6.40
N VAL A 191 -0.16 19.83 -6.56
CA VAL A 191 1.27 19.54 -6.38
C VAL A 191 2.16 20.41 -7.28
N ARG A 192 1.73 20.66 -8.53
CA ARG A 192 2.49 21.47 -9.50
C ARG A 192 2.49 22.93 -9.08
N ASN A 193 1.38 23.47 -8.61
CA ASN A 193 1.30 24.85 -8.13
C ASN A 193 2.18 25.05 -6.89
N ILE A 194 2.09 24.13 -5.92
CA ILE A 194 2.96 24.14 -4.73
C ILE A 194 4.43 24.12 -5.17
N LEU A 195 4.82 23.13 -5.98
CA LEU A 195 6.20 22.99 -6.46
C LEU A 195 6.67 24.21 -7.26
N SER A 196 5.80 24.84 -8.06
CA SER A 196 6.15 26.05 -8.80
C SER A 196 6.57 27.19 -7.88
N LYS A 197 5.95 27.35 -6.71
CA LYS A 197 6.35 28.37 -5.72
C LYS A 197 7.71 28.06 -5.10
N PHE A 198 7.95 26.80 -4.76
CA PHE A 198 9.24 26.37 -4.23
C PHE A 198 10.35 26.49 -5.27
N GLU A 199 10.06 26.21 -6.54
CA GLU A 199 10.98 26.36 -7.65
C GLU A 199 11.35 27.83 -7.89
N GLU A 200 10.35 28.73 -7.85
CA GLU A 200 10.58 30.18 -7.94
C GLU A 200 11.59 30.64 -6.89
N TRP A 201 11.44 30.19 -5.64
CA TRP A 201 12.39 30.52 -4.58
C TRP A 201 13.76 29.86 -4.75
N ARG A 202 13.80 28.63 -5.25
CA ARG A 202 15.07 27.92 -5.52
C ARG A 202 15.90 28.67 -6.56
N VAL A 203 15.27 29.21 -7.60
CA VAL A 203 15.94 29.97 -8.66
C VAL A 203 16.34 31.37 -8.21
N LEU A 204 15.46 32.08 -7.48
CA LEU A 204 15.72 33.46 -7.06
C LEU A 204 16.67 33.57 -5.85
N PHE A 205 16.70 32.57 -4.97
CA PHE A 205 17.44 32.60 -3.71
C PHE A 205 18.16 31.26 -3.41
N PRO A 206 19.05 30.77 -4.29
CA PRO A 206 19.62 29.42 -4.20
C PRO A 206 20.35 29.17 -2.86
N GLU A 207 21.24 30.07 -2.44
CA GLU A 207 21.98 29.89 -1.18
C GLU A 207 21.05 29.90 0.04
N SER A 208 20.08 30.81 0.09
CA SER A 208 19.13 30.88 1.21
C SER A 208 18.19 29.68 1.23
N TYR A 209 17.82 29.17 0.06
CA TYR A 209 17.00 27.96 -0.09
C TYR A 209 17.73 26.72 0.44
N ASP A 210 19.01 26.57 0.07
CA ASP A 210 19.86 25.46 0.50
C ASP A 210 20.18 25.54 2.00
N ASN A 211 20.52 26.74 2.50
CA ASN A 211 20.77 26.98 3.93
C ASN A 211 19.54 26.72 4.81
N ALA A 212 18.33 26.85 4.27
CA ALA A 212 17.08 26.52 4.94
C ALA A 212 16.68 25.03 4.80
N TYR A 213 17.45 24.22 4.08
CA TYR A 213 17.22 22.78 3.90
C TYR A 213 15.85 22.45 3.29
N ILE A 214 15.31 23.33 2.44
CA ILE A 214 13.92 23.23 1.96
C ILE A 214 13.72 21.99 1.07
N SER A 215 14.71 21.64 0.25
CA SER A 215 14.67 20.45 -0.60
C SER A 215 14.44 19.14 0.20
N LEU A 216 14.90 19.09 1.45
CA LEU A 216 14.77 17.91 2.31
C LEU A 216 13.37 17.75 2.90
N CYS A 217 12.59 18.83 3.02
CA CYS A 217 11.24 18.78 3.61
C CYS A 217 10.12 18.71 2.56
N LEU A 218 10.39 19.05 1.30
CA LEU A 218 9.41 19.01 0.20
C LEU A 218 8.67 17.67 0.06
N PRO A 219 9.36 16.50 0.06
CA PRO A 219 8.65 15.22 -0.08
C PRO A 219 7.63 15.00 1.04
N LYS A 220 7.97 15.38 2.28
CA LYS A 220 7.08 15.24 3.44
C LYS A 220 5.91 16.21 3.39
N LEU A 221 6.16 17.42 2.90
CA LEU A 221 5.14 18.46 2.76
C LEU A 221 4.07 18.08 1.74
N LEU A 222 4.46 17.42 0.64
CA LEU A 222 3.55 17.01 -0.44
C LEU A 222 2.80 15.71 -0.15
N THR A 223 3.22 14.94 0.86
CA THR A 223 2.62 13.64 1.20
C THR A 223 1.09 13.67 1.26
N PRO A 224 0.42 14.63 1.92
CA PRO A 224 -1.04 14.63 1.99
C PRO A 224 -1.70 14.77 0.61
N VAL A 225 -1.19 15.66 -0.24
CA VAL A 225 -1.75 15.90 -1.58
C VAL A 225 -1.53 14.68 -2.48
N ILE A 226 -0.34 14.06 -2.43
CA ILE A 226 -0.05 12.86 -3.21
C ILE A 226 -0.93 11.69 -2.75
N ARG A 227 -1.10 11.52 -1.44
CA ARG A 227 -1.97 10.50 -0.86
C ARG A 227 -3.41 10.63 -1.34
N HIS A 228 -3.95 11.85 -1.32
CA HIS A 228 -5.26 12.16 -1.86
C HIS A 228 -5.41 11.73 -3.33
N GLN A 229 -4.42 12.04 -4.17
CA GLN A 229 -4.42 11.63 -5.59
C GLN A 229 -4.39 10.11 -5.79
N LEU A 230 -3.89 9.37 -4.80
CA LEU A 230 -3.73 7.91 -4.87
C LEU A 230 -4.92 7.13 -4.28
N ILE A 231 -5.91 7.79 -3.69
CA ILE A 231 -7.09 7.14 -3.07
C ILE A 231 -7.76 6.17 -4.04
N GLY A 232 -7.90 6.54 -5.31
CA GLY A 232 -8.58 5.71 -6.32
C GLY A 232 -7.71 4.69 -7.04
N TRP A 233 -6.40 4.64 -6.75
CA TRP A 233 -5.45 3.83 -7.48
C TRP A 233 -5.42 2.38 -6.97
N ASN A 234 -5.59 1.41 -7.88
CA ASN A 234 -5.46 0.00 -7.58
C ASN A 234 -4.46 -0.66 -8.56
N PRO A 235 -3.32 -1.19 -8.08
CA PRO A 235 -2.29 -1.79 -8.94
C PRO A 235 -2.69 -3.10 -9.61
N LEU A 236 -3.77 -3.76 -9.17
CA LEU A 236 -4.19 -5.06 -9.68
C LEU A 236 -5.19 -4.95 -10.85
N ASN A 237 -5.65 -3.74 -11.15
CA ASN A 237 -6.68 -3.48 -12.16
C ASN A 237 -6.09 -2.89 -13.47
N SER A 238 -4.81 -3.17 -13.80
CA SER A 238 -4.14 -2.66 -15.01
C SER A 238 -4.39 -3.51 -16.25
#